data_AF-A0A9P1FN91-F1
#
_entry.id   AF-A0A9P1FN91-F1
#
_cell.length_a   1.000
_cell.length_b   1.000
_cell.length_c   1.000
_cell.angle_alpha   90.00
_cell.angle_beta   90.00
_cell.angle_gamma   90.00
#
_symmetry.space_group_name_H-M   'P 1'
#
loop_
_entity.id
_entity.type
_entity.pdbx_description
1 polymer ?
#
loop_
_entity_poly.entity_id
_entity_poly.type
_entity_poly.pdbx_seq_one_letter_code
_entity_poly.pdbx_strand_id
1 'polypeptide(L)'
;MDDDPSTSEPIADGQFNLVLCVVSSAVAGIGIGLFGCLLSAADHMKRRNSGVHTSIGRTFQICGICGSIVFGLASLVGLIFGSVSLATVVRAGSTLPSNAIFSQLLGLRPLVRDDVLGTLVTISGIVSFTIFQGWAFYQHSREEYLLRISSPGSLIWLCFLVISQAVSVGWLCLRSCPPRDRSEDAASARRRAVATTMICSCSSAFMDLAAKGWSSFKVHGDLGNLGGMSLGFSSPVFWVALSLNVIFLVILRWGTIYGCRKCDVLIFVPLNTTANIIISVASGMICLAEYTSVKSWPGLVAAGLSMLTGIFMLVTGPADTGSVGSQASFSDGTETKSRDATPMSSQGEAEHSEESSCTDPVTPAKLRTSASSAHSFVYLNRIHRRAARTRSAIVATHGRGDRTPERSPVTDV
;
A
#
# COMPACT_ATOMS: atom_id res chain seq x y z
N MET A 1 -5.55 -10.26 61.86
CA MET A 1 -5.82 -11.10 60.68
C MET A 1 -5.81 -10.11 59.53
N ASP A 2 -4.59 -9.83 59.07
CA ASP A 2 -4.30 -8.93 57.98
C ASP A 2 -4.24 -9.80 56.73
N ASP A 3 -5.33 -9.82 55.96
CA ASP A 3 -5.33 -10.45 54.65
C ASP A 3 -4.50 -9.57 53.72
N ASP A 4 -3.24 -9.95 53.54
CA ASP A 4 -2.35 -9.42 52.51
C ASP A 4 -3.03 -9.66 51.15
N PRO A 5 -3.46 -8.61 50.40
CA PRO A 5 -3.97 -8.74 49.05
C PRO A 5 -2.80 -9.01 48.10
N SER A 6 -2.17 -10.15 48.30
CA SER A 6 -1.03 -10.63 47.54
C SER A 6 -1.52 -11.26 46.23
N THR A 7 -1.15 -10.58 45.14
CA THR A 7 -0.52 -11.22 43.98
C THR A 7 -1.35 -12.21 43.15
N SER A 8 -2.61 -11.92 42.84
CA SER A 8 -3.37 -12.69 41.84
C SER A 8 -3.19 -12.15 40.42
N GLU A 9 -2.16 -12.65 39.72
CA GLU A 9 -2.11 -12.93 38.27
C GLU A 9 -2.57 -11.89 37.20
N PRO A 10 -2.33 -10.57 37.30
CA PRO A 10 -2.67 -9.67 36.18
C PRO A 10 -1.74 -9.82 34.95
N ILE A 11 -0.66 -10.60 35.06
CA ILE A 11 0.39 -10.71 34.03
C ILE A 11 0.00 -11.71 32.91
N ALA A 12 -0.73 -12.78 33.24
CA ALA A 12 -1.08 -13.84 32.29
C ALA A 12 -2.06 -13.34 31.20
N ASP A 13 -3.07 -12.57 31.60
CA ASP A 13 -4.08 -12.02 30.70
C ASP A 13 -3.51 -11.01 29.70
N GLY A 14 -2.51 -10.23 30.11
CA GLY A 14 -1.81 -9.29 29.24
C GLY A 14 -1.11 -10.00 28.08
N GLN A 15 -0.33 -11.05 28.37
CA GLN A 15 0.39 -11.78 27.32
C GLN A 15 -0.56 -12.45 26.32
N PHE A 16 -1.66 -13.03 26.80
CA PHE A 16 -2.65 -13.66 25.94
C PHE A 16 -3.31 -12.65 24.99
N ASN A 17 -3.72 -11.48 25.51
CA ASN A 17 -4.26 -10.39 24.70
C ASN A 17 -3.26 -9.89 23.63
N LEU A 18 -1.95 -9.92 23.93
CA LEU A 18 -0.92 -9.56 22.96
C LEU A 18 -0.92 -10.51 21.77
N VAL A 19 -0.89 -11.80 22.09
CA VAL A 19 -0.82 -12.86 21.10
C VAL A 19 -2.09 -12.79 20.25
N LEU A 20 -3.26 -12.60 20.86
CA LEU A 20 -4.51 -12.41 20.13
C LEU A 20 -4.47 -11.19 19.22
N CYS A 21 -3.99 -10.04 19.71
CA CYS A 21 -3.84 -8.82 18.90
C CYS A 21 -2.92 -9.08 17.70
N VAL A 22 -1.71 -9.59 17.93
CA VAL A 22 -0.70 -9.83 16.90
C VAL A 22 -1.21 -10.86 15.88
N VAL A 23 -1.73 -12.00 16.33
CA VAL A 23 -2.22 -13.08 15.44
C VAL A 23 -3.42 -12.61 14.63
N SER A 24 -4.43 -12.00 15.25
CA SER A 24 -5.61 -11.53 14.52
C SER A 24 -5.29 -10.40 13.54
N SER A 25 -4.42 -9.44 13.91
CA SER A 25 -3.94 -8.40 13.00
C SER A 25 -3.08 -8.96 11.86
N ALA A 26 -2.24 -9.96 12.13
CA ALA A 26 -1.43 -10.62 11.11
C ALA A 26 -2.29 -11.40 10.12
N VAL A 27 -3.24 -12.21 10.61
CA VAL A 27 -4.21 -12.94 9.77
C VAL A 27 -5.03 -11.98 8.92
N ALA A 28 -5.47 -10.87 9.51
CA ALA A 28 -6.18 -9.81 8.79
C ALA A 28 -5.32 -9.21 7.67
N GLY A 29 -4.05 -8.86 7.96
CA GLY A 29 -3.13 -8.35 6.96
C GLY A 29 -2.82 -9.35 5.86
N ILE A 30 -2.58 -10.62 6.20
CA ILE A 30 -2.37 -11.70 5.24
C ILE A 30 -3.56 -11.82 4.29
N GLY A 31 -4.78 -11.86 4.82
CA GLY A 31 -5.99 -11.93 4.01
C GLY A 31 -6.17 -10.71 3.11
N ILE A 32 -5.96 -9.49 3.64
CA ILE A 32 -6.00 -8.26 2.84
C ILE A 32 -5.00 -8.34 1.67
N GLY A 33 -3.79 -8.85 1.90
CA GLY A 33 -2.78 -9.08 0.86
C GLY A 33 -3.27 -10.07 -0.21
N LEU A 34 -3.72 -11.26 0.20
CA LEU A 34 -4.23 -12.30 -0.69
C LEU A 34 -5.37 -11.81 -1.58
N PHE A 35 -6.41 -11.25 -0.98
CA PHE A 35 -7.58 -10.76 -1.74
C PHE A 35 -7.24 -9.54 -2.59
N GLY A 36 -6.26 -8.74 -2.18
CA GLY A 36 -5.64 -7.71 -3.02
C GLY A 36 -5.01 -8.29 -4.30
N CYS A 37 -4.23 -9.37 -4.17
CA CYS A 37 -3.65 -10.06 -5.33
C CYS A 37 -4.73 -10.68 -6.24
N LEU A 38 -5.79 -11.26 -5.67
CA LEU A 38 -6.91 -11.81 -6.46
C LEU A 38 -7.62 -10.73 -7.29
N LEU A 39 -7.84 -9.55 -6.71
CA LEU A 39 -8.39 -8.41 -7.44
C LEU A 39 -7.45 -7.95 -8.57
N SER A 40 -6.14 -7.92 -8.29
CA SER A 40 -5.13 -7.59 -9.29
C SER A 40 -5.10 -8.60 -10.44
N ALA A 41 -5.16 -9.90 -10.12
CA ALA A 41 -5.23 -10.97 -11.11
C ALA A 41 -6.49 -10.89 -11.98
N ALA A 42 -7.64 -10.60 -11.37
CA ALA A 42 -8.90 -10.41 -12.09
C ALA A 42 -8.81 -9.26 -13.11
N ASP A 43 -8.20 -8.13 -12.72
CA ASP A 43 -8.00 -6.99 -13.62
C ASP A 43 -6.97 -7.29 -14.72
N HIS A 44 -5.89 -8.02 -14.39
CA HIS A 44 -4.90 -8.46 -15.37
C HIS A 44 -5.54 -9.36 -16.44
N MET A 45 -6.38 -10.32 -16.04
CA MET A 45 -7.14 -11.17 -16.96
C MET A 45 -8.09 -10.36 -17.83
N LYS A 46 -8.78 -9.36 -17.26
CA LYS A 46 -9.66 -8.46 -18.01
C LYS A 46 -8.89 -7.70 -19.10
N ARG A 47 -7.72 -7.15 -18.76
CA ARG A 47 -6.87 -6.41 -19.72
C ARG A 47 -6.37 -7.31 -20.84
N ARG A 48 -6.01 -8.56 -20.53
CA ARG A 48 -5.57 -9.56 -21.53
C ARG A 48 -6.69 -9.92 -22.52
N ASN A 49 -7.95 -9.89 -22.09
CA ASN A 49 -9.11 -10.22 -22.90
C ASN A 49 -9.81 -8.98 -23.50
N SER A 50 -9.05 -7.96 -23.89
CA SER A 50 -9.57 -6.73 -24.53
C SER A 50 -10.67 -6.03 -23.73
N GLY A 51 -10.65 -6.14 -22.40
CA GLY A 51 -11.63 -5.53 -21.51
C GLY A 51 -12.84 -6.42 -21.18
N VAL A 52 -12.99 -7.59 -21.81
CA VAL A 52 -14.09 -8.52 -21.55
C VAL A 52 -13.80 -9.37 -20.31
N HIS A 53 -14.74 -9.42 -19.38
CA HIS A 53 -14.64 -10.28 -18.21
C HIS A 53 -14.97 -11.74 -18.57
N THR A 54 -13.99 -12.63 -18.42
CA THR A 54 -14.20 -14.08 -18.39
C THR A 54 -14.95 -14.49 -17.11
N SER A 55 -15.60 -15.66 -17.10
CA SER A 55 -16.30 -16.13 -15.89
C SER A 55 -15.34 -16.28 -14.71
N ILE A 56 -14.14 -16.82 -14.95
CA ILE A 56 -13.06 -16.97 -13.97
C ILE A 56 -12.66 -15.60 -13.39
N GLY A 57 -12.48 -14.59 -14.27
CA GLY A 57 -12.15 -13.23 -13.83
C GLY A 57 -13.25 -12.60 -12.96
N ARG A 58 -14.54 -12.88 -13.23
CA ARG A 58 -15.65 -12.43 -12.38
C ARG A 58 -15.61 -13.10 -11.01
N THR A 59 -15.35 -14.41 -10.96
CA THR A 59 -15.24 -15.15 -9.70
C THR A 59 -14.11 -14.60 -8.84
N PHE A 60 -12.93 -14.35 -9.41
CA PHE A 60 -11.81 -13.73 -8.69
C PHE A 60 -12.13 -12.31 -8.21
N GLN A 61 -12.85 -11.52 -9.01
CA GLN A 61 -13.27 -10.18 -8.60
C GLN A 61 -14.24 -10.23 -7.41
N ILE A 62 -15.26 -11.09 -7.46
CA ILE A 62 -16.24 -11.23 -6.38
C ILE A 62 -15.56 -11.74 -5.11
N CYS A 63 -14.76 -12.81 -5.24
CA CYS A 63 -14.00 -13.39 -4.12
C CYS A 63 -13.04 -12.36 -3.51
N GLY A 64 -12.33 -11.59 -4.34
CA GLY A 64 -11.47 -10.50 -3.93
C GLY A 64 -12.22 -9.40 -3.15
N ILE A 65 -13.39 -8.96 -3.63
CA ILE A 65 -14.19 -7.95 -2.94
C ILE A 65 -14.68 -8.49 -1.59
N CYS A 66 -15.35 -9.65 -1.59
CA CYS A 66 -15.90 -10.27 -0.39
C CYS A 66 -14.82 -10.55 0.65
N GLY A 67 -13.72 -11.19 0.25
CA GLY A 67 -12.60 -11.48 1.14
C GLY A 67 -11.94 -10.22 1.69
N SER A 68 -11.75 -9.17 0.87
CA SER A 68 -11.21 -7.91 1.37
C SER A 68 -12.10 -7.25 2.43
N ILE A 69 -13.43 -7.36 2.29
CA ILE A 69 -14.38 -6.84 3.29
C ILE A 69 -14.30 -7.68 4.57
N VAL A 70 -14.36 -9.01 4.45
CA VAL A 70 -14.31 -9.94 5.60
C VAL A 70 -13.01 -9.75 6.39
N PHE A 71 -11.86 -9.77 5.74
CA PHE A 71 -10.57 -9.57 6.41
C PHE A 71 -10.34 -8.13 6.85
N GLY A 72 -10.99 -7.15 6.19
CA GLY A 72 -11.06 -5.77 6.68
C GLY A 72 -11.80 -5.68 8.02
N LEU A 73 -12.94 -6.33 8.14
CA LEU A 73 -13.70 -6.40 9.39
C LEU A 73 -12.97 -7.24 10.45
N ALA A 74 -12.38 -8.37 10.07
CA ALA A 74 -11.56 -9.18 10.97
C ALA A 74 -10.36 -8.40 11.52
N SER A 75 -9.84 -7.43 10.77
CA SER A 75 -8.76 -6.57 11.26
C SER A 75 -9.13 -5.74 12.50
N LEU A 76 -10.42 -5.47 12.68
CA LEU A 76 -10.92 -4.74 13.85
C LEU A 76 -10.82 -5.57 15.13
N VAL A 77 -10.78 -6.91 15.01
CA VAL A 77 -10.66 -7.83 16.16
C VAL A 77 -9.33 -7.60 16.89
N GLY A 78 -8.23 -7.39 16.17
CA GLY A 78 -6.93 -7.14 16.81
C GLY A 78 -6.89 -5.84 17.61
N LEU A 79 -7.68 -4.84 17.21
CA LEU A 79 -7.83 -3.57 17.93
C LEU A 79 -8.59 -3.72 19.25
N ILE A 80 -9.37 -4.79 19.42
CA ILE A 80 -10.04 -5.09 20.69
C ILE A 80 -8.99 -5.46 21.76
N PHE A 81 -7.97 -6.21 21.37
CA PHE A 81 -7.01 -6.81 22.31
C PHE A 81 -5.73 -6.00 22.53
N GLY A 82 -5.33 -5.13 21.60
CA GLY A 82 -4.09 -4.35 21.71
C GLY A 82 -4.22 -2.93 21.18
N SER A 83 -3.17 -2.13 21.26
CA SER A 83 -3.20 -0.72 20.84
C SER A 83 -3.41 -0.54 19.33
N VAL A 84 -3.85 0.66 18.95
CA VAL A 84 -4.04 1.04 17.54
C VAL A 84 -2.73 0.96 16.77
N SER A 85 -1.66 1.50 17.36
CA SER A 85 -0.32 1.48 16.78
C SER A 85 0.18 0.07 16.51
N LEU A 86 0.07 -0.84 17.47
CA LEU A 86 0.53 -2.22 17.36
C LEU A 86 -0.24 -2.98 16.28
N ALA A 87 -1.58 -2.99 16.39
CA ALA A 87 -2.45 -3.71 15.45
C ALA A 87 -2.26 -3.21 14.01
N THR A 88 -2.08 -1.90 13.83
CA THR A 88 -1.82 -1.29 12.52
C THR A 88 -0.49 -1.73 11.94
N VAL A 89 0.59 -1.68 12.72
CA VAL A 89 1.93 -2.05 12.25
C VAL A 89 1.98 -3.54 11.89
N VAL A 90 1.43 -4.41 12.72
CA VAL A 90 1.37 -5.86 12.45
C VAL A 90 0.54 -6.16 11.20
N ARG A 91 -0.63 -5.53 11.07
CA ARG A 91 -1.50 -5.68 9.88
C ARG A 91 -0.83 -5.20 8.60
N ALA A 92 -0.32 -3.98 8.59
CA ALA A 92 0.30 -3.41 7.40
C ALA A 92 1.58 -4.17 7.01
N GLY A 93 2.36 -4.54 8.02
CA GLY A 93 3.60 -5.26 7.88
C GLY A 93 3.46 -6.74 7.50
N SER A 94 2.29 -7.37 7.73
CA SER A 94 1.95 -8.69 7.19
C SER A 94 1.28 -8.62 5.81
N THR A 95 0.59 -7.51 5.50
CA THR A 95 -0.05 -7.28 4.20
C THR A 95 0.95 -7.25 3.04
N LEU A 96 2.10 -6.57 3.22
CA LEU A 96 3.08 -6.42 2.14
C LEU A 96 3.83 -7.71 1.79
N PRO A 97 4.38 -8.48 2.77
CA PRO A 97 4.94 -9.80 2.51
C PRO A 97 3.92 -10.75 1.90
N SER A 98 2.70 -10.76 2.43
CA SER A 98 1.59 -11.54 1.89
C SER A 98 1.34 -11.20 0.42
N ASN A 99 1.24 -9.90 0.10
CA ASN A 99 1.06 -9.44 -1.28
C ASN A 99 2.22 -9.87 -2.18
N ALA A 100 3.47 -9.79 -1.71
CA ALA A 100 4.63 -10.25 -2.47
C ALA A 100 4.54 -11.75 -2.77
N ILE A 101 4.28 -12.59 -1.75
CA ILE A 101 4.19 -14.06 -1.87
C ILE A 101 3.02 -14.47 -2.78
N PHE A 102 1.81 -13.94 -2.54
CA PHE A 102 0.64 -14.29 -3.35
C PHE A 102 0.71 -13.76 -4.77
N SER A 103 1.40 -12.64 -5.01
CA SER A 103 1.66 -12.17 -6.38
C SER A 103 2.49 -13.18 -7.18
N GLN A 104 3.32 -14.00 -6.54
CA GLN A 104 4.15 -15.00 -7.24
C GLN A 104 3.39 -16.30 -7.42
N LEU A 105 2.65 -16.71 -6.39
CA LEU A 105 1.75 -17.85 -6.46
C LEU A 105 0.73 -17.69 -7.59
N LEU A 106 0.27 -16.46 -7.84
CA LEU A 106 -0.64 -16.14 -8.94
C LEU A 106 0.08 -15.78 -10.26
N GLY A 107 1.42 -15.84 -10.31
CA GLY A 107 2.19 -15.54 -11.52
C GLY A 107 2.09 -14.08 -12.00
N LEU A 108 1.77 -13.14 -11.10
CA LEU A 108 1.64 -11.71 -11.41
C LEU A 108 3.00 -11.01 -11.49
N ARG A 109 4.00 -11.45 -10.71
CA ARG A 109 5.35 -10.87 -10.69
C ARG A 109 6.39 -11.94 -10.28
N PRO A 110 7.56 -12.02 -10.95
CA PRO A 110 8.68 -12.87 -10.51
C PRO A 110 9.30 -12.35 -9.20
N LEU A 111 9.77 -13.25 -8.34
CA LEU A 111 10.47 -12.90 -7.09
C LEU A 111 11.86 -12.35 -7.41
N VAL A 112 12.09 -11.09 -7.06
CA VAL A 112 13.43 -10.51 -7.09
C VAL A 112 14.09 -10.69 -5.73
N ARG A 113 15.41 -10.87 -5.69
CA ARG A 113 16.19 -10.94 -4.43
C ARG A 113 15.89 -9.77 -3.49
N ASP A 114 15.67 -8.58 -4.05
CA ASP A 114 15.33 -7.36 -3.31
C ASP A 114 13.97 -7.45 -2.61
N ASP A 115 13.01 -8.23 -3.16
CA ASP A 115 11.70 -8.43 -2.54
C ASP A 115 11.81 -9.28 -1.26
N VAL A 116 12.69 -10.29 -1.28
CA VAL A 116 12.97 -11.12 -0.08
C VAL A 116 13.66 -10.27 0.99
N LEU A 117 14.66 -9.50 0.60
CA LEU A 117 15.40 -8.65 1.53
C LEU A 117 14.50 -7.54 2.12
N GLY A 118 13.70 -6.88 1.28
CA GLY A 118 12.71 -5.90 1.73
C GLY A 118 11.70 -6.50 2.71
N THR A 119 11.20 -7.71 2.42
CA THR A 119 10.30 -8.45 3.31
C THR A 119 10.94 -8.73 4.67
N LEU A 120 12.18 -9.24 4.70
CA LEU A 120 12.89 -9.53 5.94
C LEU A 120 13.14 -8.26 6.76
N VAL A 121 13.55 -7.17 6.11
CA VAL A 121 13.77 -5.87 6.77
C VAL A 121 12.44 -5.33 7.35
N THR A 122 11.34 -5.42 6.60
CA THR A 122 10.01 -5.03 7.10
C THR A 122 9.59 -5.88 8.31
N ILE A 123 9.74 -7.20 8.25
CA ILE A 123 9.41 -8.10 9.37
C ILE A 123 10.27 -7.78 10.61
N SER A 124 11.58 -7.60 10.43
CA SER A 124 12.49 -7.21 11.51
C SER A 124 12.10 -5.86 12.12
N GLY A 125 11.70 -4.89 11.29
CA GLY A 125 11.21 -3.60 11.73
C GLY A 125 9.93 -3.71 12.57
N ILE A 126 8.96 -4.54 12.15
CA ILE A 126 7.73 -4.81 12.92
C ILE A 126 8.05 -5.43 14.27
N VAL A 127 8.86 -6.49 14.30
CA VAL A 127 9.23 -7.18 15.55
C VAL A 127 9.90 -6.18 16.49
N SER A 128 10.86 -5.40 15.99
CA SER A 128 11.51 -4.34 16.77
C SER A 128 10.51 -3.29 17.27
N PHE A 129 9.56 -2.88 16.42
CA PHE A 129 8.51 -1.93 16.79
C PHE A 129 7.66 -2.48 17.94
N THR A 130 7.23 -3.75 17.85
CA THR A 130 6.45 -4.40 18.91
C THR A 130 7.20 -4.46 20.25
N ILE A 131 8.51 -4.68 20.22
CA ILE A 131 9.36 -4.73 21.42
C ILE A 131 9.48 -3.34 22.06
N PHE A 132 9.74 -2.29 21.26
CA PHE A 132 10.00 -0.94 21.75
C PHE A 132 8.74 -0.13 22.07
N GLN A 133 7.60 -0.46 21.47
CA GLN A 133 6.33 0.20 21.75
C GLN A 133 5.80 -0.10 23.15
N GLY A 134 6.23 -1.20 23.78
CA GLY A 134 5.88 -1.50 25.17
C GLY A 134 4.60 -2.30 25.36
N TRP A 135 4.11 -2.32 26.60
CA TRP A 135 2.91 -3.08 26.98
C TRP A 135 1.68 -2.28 26.55
N ALA A 136 1.14 -2.62 25.38
CA ALA A 136 0.00 -1.96 24.75
C ALA A 136 -1.38 -2.37 25.32
N PHE A 137 -1.43 -3.04 26.49
CA PHE A 137 -2.66 -3.64 27.05
C PHE A 137 -3.58 -2.67 27.75
N TYR A 138 -3.41 -1.37 27.53
CA TYR A 138 -4.34 -0.40 28.11
C TYR A 138 -5.67 -0.49 27.37
N GLN A 139 -6.59 -1.29 27.90
CA GLN A 139 -7.99 -1.19 27.59
C GLN A 139 -8.51 0.07 28.29
N HIS A 140 -8.71 1.12 27.51
CA HIS A 140 -9.32 2.35 28.02
C HIS A 140 -10.74 2.03 28.49
N SER A 141 -11.10 2.47 29.70
CA SER A 141 -12.50 2.53 30.09
C SER A 141 -13.26 3.44 29.13
N ARG A 142 -14.59 3.34 29.11
CA ARG A 142 -15.42 4.22 28.30
C ARG A 142 -15.13 5.70 28.61
N GLU A 143 -15.03 6.05 29.89
CA GLU A 143 -14.78 7.42 30.33
C GLU A 143 -13.41 7.89 29.88
N GLU A 144 -12.38 7.04 30.03
CA GLU A 144 -11.04 7.40 29.61
C GLU A 144 -10.95 7.57 28.09
N TYR A 145 -11.55 6.66 27.30
CA TYR A 145 -11.61 6.81 25.85
C TYR A 145 -12.26 8.13 25.44
N LEU A 146 -13.42 8.45 26.03
CA LEU A 146 -14.14 9.70 25.72
C LEU A 146 -13.32 10.93 26.14
N LEU A 147 -12.71 10.91 27.32
CA LEU A 147 -11.85 11.99 27.80
C LEU A 147 -10.65 12.24 26.88
N ARG A 148 -9.99 11.16 26.44
CA ARG A 148 -8.81 11.21 25.56
C ARG A 148 -9.20 11.72 24.17
N ILE A 149 -10.26 11.19 23.58
CA ILE A 149 -10.68 11.59 22.23
C ILE A 149 -11.23 13.02 22.20
N SER A 150 -11.84 13.50 23.31
CA SER A 150 -12.30 14.89 23.47
C SER A 150 -11.19 15.86 23.88
N SER A 151 -9.96 15.39 24.11
CA SER A 151 -8.86 16.28 24.47
C SER A 151 -8.58 17.28 23.32
N PRO A 152 -8.15 18.52 23.63
CA PRO A 152 -7.89 19.53 22.59
C PRO A 152 -6.92 19.07 21.51
N GLY A 153 -5.85 18.35 21.90
CA GLY A 153 -4.87 17.81 20.96
C GLY A 153 -5.47 16.77 20.01
N SER A 154 -6.30 15.87 20.54
CA SER A 154 -7.06 14.90 19.74
C SER A 154 -8.01 15.60 18.76
N LEU A 155 -8.79 16.59 19.23
CA LEU A 155 -9.72 17.32 18.38
C LEU A 155 -9.04 18.08 17.25
N ILE A 156 -7.90 18.74 17.52
CA ILE A 156 -7.09 19.41 16.50
C ILE A 156 -6.60 18.39 15.46
N TRP A 157 -6.10 17.24 15.90
CA TRP A 157 -5.63 16.18 15.01
C TRP A 157 -6.75 15.59 14.15
N LEU A 158 -7.90 15.27 14.75
CA LEU A 158 -9.06 14.75 14.03
C LEU A 158 -9.58 15.77 13.02
N CYS A 159 -9.65 17.05 13.38
CA CYS A 159 -10.02 18.13 12.46
C CYS A 159 -9.05 18.21 11.28
N PHE A 160 -7.74 18.12 11.53
CA PHE A 160 -6.73 18.06 10.48
C PHE A 160 -6.93 16.87 9.54
N LEU A 161 -7.23 15.67 10.06
CA LEU A 161 -7.53 14.49 9.24
C LEU A 161 -8.79 14.68 8.39
N VAL A 162 -9.88 15.23 8.96
CA VAL A 162 -11.12 15.53 8.23
C VAL A 162 -10.84 16.51 7.09
N ILE A 163 -10.13 17.62 7.37
CA ILE A 163 -9.80 18.62 6.36
C ILE A 163 -8.92 18.01 5.27
N SER A 164 -7.91 17.24 5.63
CA SER A 164 -7.01 16.58 4.67
C SER A 164 -7.75 15.61 3.75
N GLN A 165 -8.68 14.83 4.34
CA GLN A 165 -9.55 13.93 3.59
C GLN A 165 -10.50 14.69 2.67
N ALA A 166 -11.18 15.74 3.16
CA ALA A 166 -12.09 16.56 2.38
C ALA A 166 -11.39 17.27 1.21
N VAL A 167 -10.21 17.84 1.44
CA VAL A 167 -9.38 18.46 0.38
C VAL A 167 -8.98 17.43 -0.66
N SER A 168 -8.60 16.21 -0.24
CA SER A 168 -8.20 15.14 -1.17
C SER A 168 -9.38 14.64 -2.01
N VAL A 169 -10.56 14.46 -1.39
CA VAL A 169 -11.81 14.10 -2.10
C VAL A 169 -12.21 15.22 -3.05
N GLY A 170 -12.24 16.46 -2.58
CA GLY A 170 -12.58 17.63 -3.40
C GLY A 170 -11.65 17.77 -4.60
N TRP A 171 -10.35 17.54 -4.42
CA TRP A 171 -9.37 17.55 -5.50
C TRP A 171 -9.64 16.45 -6.55
N LEU A 172 -10.00 15.23 -6.13
CA LEU A 172 -10.36 14.15 -7.05
C LEU A 172 -11.68 14.42 -7.78
N CYS A 173 -12.68 15.00 -7.10
CA CYS A 173 -13.98 15.33 -7.69
C CYS A 173 -13.89 16.49 -8.69
N LEU A 174 -13.11 17.53 -8.39
CA LEU A 174 -12.95 18.69 -9.27
C LEU A 174 -12.09 18.39 -10.49
N ARG A 175 -11.24 17.36 -10.44
CA ARG A 175 -10.43 16.88 -11.56
C ARG A 175 -10.98 15.59 -12.12
N SER A 176 -12.19 15.67 -12.69
CA SER A 176 -12.76 14.62 -13.55
C SER A 176 -11.70 14.17 -14.55
N CYS A 177 -11.33 12.89 -14.46
CA CYS A 177 -10.24 12.35 -15.27
C CYS A 177 -10.64 12.39 -16.74
N PRO A 178 -9.90 13.09 -17.61
CA PRO A 178 -10.08 12.92 -19.03
C PRO A 178 -9.87 11.45 -19.40
N PRO A 179 -10.59 10.92 -20.40
CA PRO A 179 -10.41 9.56 -20.88
C PRO A 179 -8.94 9.30 -21.22
N ARG A 180 -8.47 8.08 -20.92
CA ARG A 180 -7.07 7.62 -20.82
C ARG A 180 -6.28 7.68 -22.15
N ASP A 181 -6.85 8.22 -23.21
CA ASP A 181 -6.33 8.13 -24.58
C ASP A 181 -5.35 9.24 -24.96
N ARG A 182 -5.13 10.24 -24.10
CA ARG A 182 -4.06 11.23 -24.28
C ARG A 182 -2.99 11.01 -23.23
N SER A 183 -1.73 10.99 -23.67
CA SER A 183 -0.53 10.84 -22.85
C SER A 183 -0.66 11.54 -21.50
N GLU A 184 -1.14 10.83 -20.49
CA GLU A 184 -1.33 11.44 -19.19
C GLU A 184 0.04 11.78 -18.63
N ASP A 185 0.23 13.06 -18.32
CA ASP A 185 1.43 13.52 -17.64
C ASP A 185 1.66 12.64 -16.41
N ALA A 186 2.83 12.00 -16.33
CA ALA A 186 3.22 11.20 -15.18
C ALA A 186 3.15 11.99 -13.85
N ALA A 187 3.15 13.32 -13.91
CA ALA A 187 2.89 14.20 -12.78
C ALA A 187 1.44 14.19 -12.30
N SER A 188 0.45 14.07 -13.19
CA SER A 188 -0.98 13.97 -12.86
C SER A 188 -1.30 12.63 -12.19
N ALA A 189 -0.78 11.52 -12.74
CA ALA A 189 -0.94 10.18 -12.16
C ALA A 189 -0.39 10.10 -10.73
N ARG A 190 0.79 10.70 -10.49
CA ARG A 190 1.37 10.79 -9.14
C ARG A 190 0.52 11.60 -8.17
N ARG A 191 -0.01 12.75 -8.58
CA ARG A 191 -0.89 13.57 -7.74
C ARG A 191 -2.17 12.82 -7.35
N ARG A 192 -2.76 12.07 -8.28
CA ARG A 192 -3.90 11.18 -7.98
C ARG A 192 -3.55 10.08 -7.00
N ALA A 193 -2.39 9.46 -7.13
CA ALA A 193 -1.93 8.43 -6.20
C ALA A 193 -1.79 8.99 -4.78
N VAL A 194 -1.21 10.19 -4.63
CA VAL A 194 -1.08 10.87 -3.33
C VAL A 194 -2.45 11.23 -2.74
N ALA A 195 -3.34 11.85 -3.52
CA ALA A 195 -4.67 12.22 -3.03
C ALA A 195 -5.49 10.99 -2.61
N THR A 196 -5.46 9.93 -3.42
CA THR A 196 -6.16 8.67 -3.11
C THR A 196 -5.58 8.01 -1.87
N THR A 197 -4.26 8.06 -1.71
CA THR A 197 -3.56 7.57 -0.51
C THR A 197 -4.04 8.33 0.72
N MET A 198 -4.06 9.66 0.69
CA MET A 198 -4.51 10.46 1.84
C MET A 198 -5.94 10.13 2.26
N ILE A 199 -6.85 9.92 1.30
CA ILE A 199 -8.24 9.50 1.58
C ILE A 199 -8.25 8.15 2.31
N CYS A 200 -7.48 7.18 1.80
CA CYS A 200 -7.40 5.86 2.40
C CYS A 200 -6.80 5.91 3.80
N SER A 201 -5.70 6.64 3.98
CA SER A 201 -5.00 6.72 5.27
C SER A 201 -5.77 7.45 6.35
N CYS A 202 -6.45 8.56 6.01
CA CYS A 202 -7.35 9.22 6.95
C CYS A 202 -8.51 8.30 7.32
N SER A 203 -9.13 7.63 6.34
CA SER A 203 -10.22 6.68 6.60
C SER A 203 -9.79 5.51 7.47
N SER A 204 -8.59 4.96 7.24
CA SER A 204 -8.03 3.89 8.06
C SER A 204 -7.84 4.36 9.50
N ALA A 205 -7.30 5.56 9.72
CA ALA A 205 -7.10 6.11 11.05
C ALA A 205 -8.41 6.34 11.81
N PHE A 206 -9.44 6.89 11.15
CA PHE A 206 -10.76 7.02 11.76
C PHE A 206 -11.39 5.67 12.09
N MET A 207 -11.26 4.69 11.20
CA MET A 207 -11.73 3.33 11.42
C MET A 207 -11.02 2.72 12.65
N ASP A 208 -9.69 2.86 12.74
CA ASP A 208 -8.94 2.28 13.85
C ASP A 208 -9.31 2.92 15.21
N LEU A 209 -9.50 4.26 15.24
CA LEU A 209 -9.99 4.97 16.43
C LEU A 209 -11.43 4.58 16.79
N ALA A 210 -12.33 4.50 15.80
CA ALA A 210 -13.72 4.12 16.02
C ALA A 210 -13.84 2.67 16.51
N ALA A 211 -12.99 1.77 16.03
CA ALA A 211 -12.92 0.39 16.50
C ALA A 211 -12.46 0.30 17.96
N LYS A 212 -11.55 1.18 18.38
CA LYS A 212 -11.22 1.35 19.80
C LYS A 212 -12.41 1.85 20.61
N GLY A 213 -13.12 2.85 20.08
CA GLY A 213 -14.35 3.34 20.65
C GLY A 213 -15.39 2.25 20.81
N TRP A 214 -15.54 1.32 19.87
CA TRP A 214 -16.38 0.14 20.04
C TRP A 214 -15.86 -0.76 21.18
N SER A 215 -14.58 -1.14 21.13
CA SER A 215 -14.02 -2.11 22.09
C SER A 215 -14.15 -1.71 23.56
N SER A 216 -14.10 -0.40 23.88
CA SER A 216 -14.22 0.10 25.26
C SER A 216 -15.60 -0.14 25.88
N PHE A 217 -16.66 -0.32 25.08
CA PHE A 217 -18.01 -0.64 25.58
C PHE A 217 -18.21 -2.11 25.96
N LYS A 218 -17.34 -3.02 25.50
CA LYS A 218 -17.47 -4.46 25.80
C LYS A 218 -16.88 -4.84 27.16
N VAL A 219 -15.92 -4.07 27.67
CA VAL A 219 -15.09 -4.45 28.83
C VAL A 219 -15.84 -4.33 30.17
N HIS A 220 -16.96 -3.60 30.24
CA HIS A 220 -17.72 -3.42 31.48
C HIS A 220 -18.85 -4.45 31.70
N GLY A 221 -19.04 -5.38 30.78
CA GLY A 221 -19.91 -6.53 31.02
C GLY A 221 -19.07 -7.67 31.59
N ASP A 222 -19.23 -7.98 32.89
CA ASP A 222 -18.61 -9.13 33.55
C ASP A 222 -18.57 -10.34 32.60
N LEU A 223 -17.35 -10.80 32.27
CA LEU A 223 -17.10 -11.86 31.30
C LEU A 223 -17.82 -13.18 31.64
N GLY A 224 -18.33 -13.32 32.86
CA GLY A 224 -19.11 -14.46 33.34
C GLY A 224 -20.61 -14.42 33.03
N ASN A 225 -21.18 -13.26 32.69
CA ASN A 225 -22.61 -13.14 32.39
C ASN A 225 -22.82 -12.81 30.90
N LEU A 226 -23.18 -13.82 30.11
CA LEU A 226 -23.62 -13.71 28.70
C LEU A 226 -24.72 -12.66 28.47
N GLY A 227 -25.38 -12.15 29.53
CA GLY A 227 -26.32 -11.02 29.49
C GLY A 227 -25.69 -9.64 29.22
N GLY A 228 -24.37 -9.46 29.35
CA GLY A 228 -23.70 -8.16 29.15
C GLY A 228 -23.73 -7.63 27.69
N MET A 229 -23.91 -8.51 26.70
CA MET A 229 -24.02 -8.09 25.29
C MET A 229 -25.26 -7.25 25.03
N SER A 230 -26.37 -7.49 25.75
CA SER A 230 -27.63 -6.76 25.58
C SER A 230 -27.51 -5.26 25.87
N LEU A 231 -26.75 -4.88 26.90
CA LEU A 231 -26.59 -3.48 27.31
C LEU A 231 -25.70 -2.68 26.35
N GLY A 232 -24.69 -3.31 25.74
CA GLY A 232 -23.79 -2.67 24.79
C GLY A 232 -24.51 -2.16 23.52
N PHE A 233 -25.48 -2.93 23.01
CA PHE A 233 -26.27 -2.55 21.84
C PHE A 233 -27.26 -1.41 22.10
N SER A 234 -27.58 -1.10 23.35
CA SER A 234 -28.45 0.03 23.68
C SER A 234 -27.71 1.37 23.70
N SER A 235 -26.37 1.36 23.68
CA SER A 235 -25.57 2.60 23.72
C SER A 235 -25.59 3.31 22.37
N PRO A 236 -25.98 4.60 22.30
CA PRO A 236 -25.92 5.36 21.05
C PRO A 236 -24.48 5.52 20.55
N VAL A 237 -23.49 5.56 21.45
CA VAL A 237 -22.07 5.68 21.07
C VAL A 237 -21.58 4.44 20.34
N PHE A 238 -22.08 3.25 20.71
CA PHE A 238 -21.78 2.01 19.99
C PHE A 238 -22.25 2.10 18.54
N TRP A 239 -23.50 2.52 18.30
CA TRP A 239 -24.04 2.65 16.95
C TRP A 239 -23.33 3.73 16.13
N VAL A 240 -22.94 4.85 16.75
CA VAL A 240 -22.13 5.88 16.09
C VAL A 240 -20.77 5.32 15.69
N ALA A 241 -20.06 4.64 16.61
CA ALA A 241 -18.76 4.04 16.31
C ALA A 241 -18.85 2.96 15.22
N LEU A 242 -19.88 2.11 15.26
CA LEU A 242 -20.14 1.10 14.24
C LEU A 242 -20.44 1.75 12.89
N SER A 243 -21.30 2.77 12.86
CA SER A 243 -21.67 3.49 11.63
C SER A 243 -20.45 4.18 11.01
N LEU A 244 -19.64 4.87 11.82
CA LEU A 244 -18.39 5.48 11.36
C LEU A 244 -17.43 4.43 10.80
N ASN A 245 -17.26 3.29 11.47
CA ASN A 245 -16.46 2.18 10.95
C ASN A 245 -16.94 1.71 9.57
N VAL A 246 -18.25 1.49 9.39
CA VAL A 246 -18.81 1.07 8.11
C VAL A 246 -18.59 2.14 7.03
N ILE A 247 -18.85 3.41 7.33
CA ILE A 247 -18.65 4.52 6.39
C ILE A 247 -17.18 4.61 5.96
N PHE A 248 -16.25 4.65 6.91
CA PHE A 248 -14.83 4.75 6.60
C PHE A 248 -14.27 3.49 5.94
N LEU A 249 -14.80 2.31 6.25
CA LEU A 249 -14.46 1.08 5.54
C LEU A 249 -14.89 1.17 4.06
N VAL A 250 -16.11 1.65 3.78
CA VAL A 250 -16.58 1.85 2.40
C VAL A 250 -15.70 2.87 1.67
N ILE A 251 -15.37 4.01 2.30
CA ILE A 251 -14.50 5.04 1.71
C ILE A 251 -13.09 4.48 1.45
N LEU A 252 -12.50 3.77 2.42
CA LEU A 252 -11.19 3.12 2.30
C LEU A 252 -11.16 2.14 1.14
N ARG A 253 -12.19 1.29 1.02
CA ARG A 253 -12.30 0.29 -0.05
C ARG A 253 -12.53 0.94 -1.40
N TRP A 254 -13.41 1.93 -1.47
CA TRP A 254 -13.63 2.71 -2.69
C TRP A 254 -12.34 3.40 -3.15
N GLY A 255 -11.62 4.05 -2.24
CA GLY A 255 -10.34 4.69 -2.50
C GLY A 255 -9.27 3.70 -2.98
N THR A 256 -9.19 2.52 -2.35
CA THR A 256 -8.25 1.47 -2.77
C THR A 256 -8.55 0.97 -4.18
N ILE A 257 -9.82 0.69 -4.49
CA ILE A 257 -10.25 0.25 -5.83
C ILE A 257 -9.98 1.36 -6.85
N TYR A 258 -10.30 2.61 -6.52
CA TYR A 258 -10.03 3.76 -7.37
C TYR A 258 -8.52 3.90 -7.65
N GLY A 259 -7.70 3.83 -6.61
CA GLY A 259 -6.24 3.90 -6.69
C GLY A 259 -5.66 2.80 -7.57
N CYS A 260 -6.08 1.55 -7.38
CA CYS A 260 -5.63 0.43 -8.21
C CYS A 260 -6.05 0.55 -9.69
N ARG A 261 -7.17 1.20 -10.00
CA ARG A 261 -7.66 1.38 -11.38
C ARG A 261 -7.05 2.59 -12.09
N LYS A 262 -6.81 3.68 -11.36
CA LYS A 262 -6.46 5.00 -11.92
C LYS A 262 -5.03 5.45 -11.66
N CYS A 263 -4.34 4.80 -10.73
CA CYS A 263 -2.95 5.10 -10.40
C CYS A 263 -2.03 3.97 -10.85
N ASP A 264 -0.74 4.26 -10.92
CA ASP A 264 0.27 3.22 -11.01
C ASP A 264 0.26 2.41 -9.70
N VAL A 265 -0.18 1.16 -9.78
CA VAL A 265 -0.33 0.24 -8.63
C VAL A 265 0.99 0.09 -7.89
N LEU A 266 2.12 0.08 -8.61
CA LEU A 266 3.45 -0.06 -8.03
C LEU A 266 3.80 1.11 -7.12
N ILE A 267 3.32 2.32 -7.43
CA ILE A 267 3.53 3.52 -6.61
C ILE A 267 2.45 3.63 -5.53
N PHE A 268 1.20 3.38 -5.90
CA PHE A 268 0.04 3.60 -5.03
C PHE A 268 0.01 2.66 -3.83
N VAL A 269 0.16 1.35 -4.03
CA VAL A 269 -0.01 0.37 -2.94
C VAL A 269 0.98 0.60 -1.80
N PRO A 270 2.28 0.83 -2.07
CA PRO A 270 3.22 1.05 -0.98
C PRO A 270 3.10 2.43 -0.34
N LEU A 271 2.78 3.46 -1.13
CA LEU A 271 2.50 4.80 -0.61
C LEU A 271 1.29 4.74 0.33
N ASN A 272 0.21 4.08 -0.08
CA ASN A 272 -0.99 3.84 0.71
C ASN A 272 -0.66 3.11 2.00
N THR A 273 0.11 2.02 1.93
CA THR A 273 0.48 1.24 3.12
C THR A 273 1.33 2.08 4.09
N THR A 274 2.32 2.80 3.57
CA THR A 274 3.20 3.67 4.36
C THR A 274 2.42 4.77 5.06
N ALA A 275 1.57 5.48 4.31
CA ALA A 275 0.74 6.55 4.85
C ALA A 275 -0.28 6.02 5.85
N ASN A 276 -0.89 4.85 5.62
CA ASN A 276 -1.78 4.21 6.58
C ASN A 276 -1.06 3.93 7.90
N ILE A 277 0.14 3.35 7.87
CA ILE A 277 0.94 3.10 9.08
C ILE A 277 1.19 4.41 9.81
N ILE A 278 1.74 5.41 9.12
CA ILE A 278 2.16 6.66 9.76
C ILE A 278 0.95 7.39 10.37
N ILE A 279 -0.14 7.53 9.61
CA ILE A 279 -1.31 8.29 10.05
C ILE A 279 -2.08 7.53 11.13
N SER A 280 -2.28 6.22 11.02
CA SER A 280 -2.95 5.44 12.07
C SER A 280 -2.12 5.36 13.35
N VAL A 281 -0.80 5.15 13.28
CA VAL A 281 0.09 5.15 14.46
C VAL A 281 0.08 6.52 15.11
N ALA A 282 0.24 7.61 14.35
CA ALA A 282 0.15 8.96 14.89
C ALA A 282 -1.21 9.24 15.54
N SER A 283 -2.29 8.73 14.96
CA SER A 283 -3.64 8.89 15.52
C SER A 283 -3.81 8.14 16.84
N GLY A 284 -3.31 6.90 16.96
CA GLY A 284 -3.29 6.17 18.24
C GLY A 284 -2.45 6.90 19.29
N MET A 285 -1.26 7.37 18.91
CA MET A 285 -0.37 8.11 19.80
C MET A 285 -1.02 9.40 20.30
N ILE A 286 -1.54 10.24 19.40
CA ILE A 286 -2.09 11.56 19.76
C ILE A 286 -3.46 11.45 20.43
N CYS A 287 -4.40 10.71 19.84
CA CYS A 287 -5.79 10.68 20.30
C CYS A 287 -6.01 9.80 21.53
N LEU A 288 -5.25 8.72 21.69
CA LEU A 288 -5.41 7.76 22.79
C LEU A 288 -4.26 7.82 23.80
N ALA A 289 -3.35 8.78 23.63
CA ALA A 289 -2.16 8.95 24.45
C ALA A 289 -1.30 7.67 24.55
N GLU A 290 -1.28 6.82 23.52
CA GLU A 290 -0.47 5.59 23.49
C GLU A 290 1.05 5.88 23.63
N TYR A 291 1.45 7.13 23.39
CA TYR A 291 2.81 7.63 23.53
C TYR A 291 3.38 7.44 24.96
N THR A 292 2.52 7.37 25.98
CA THR A 292 2.92 7.15 27.37
C THR A 292 3.36 5.71 27.64
N SER A 293 2.94 4.77 26.79
CA SER A 293 3.24 3.34 26.93
C SER A 293 4.53 2.92 26.23
N VAL A 294 5.15 3.84 25.47
CA VAL A 294 6.37 3.59 24.69
C VAL A 294 7.56 3.37 25.61
N LYS A 295 8.19 2.18 25.53
CA LYS A 295 9.39 1.84 26.31
C LYS A 295 10.62 2.63 25.86
N SER A 296 10.78 2.84 24.55
CA SER A 296 11.95 3.54 23.98
C SER A 296 11.60 4.26 22.69
N TRP A 297 11.61 5.60 22.73
CA TRP A 297 11.40 6.45 21.54
C TRP A 297 12.46 6.26 20.46
N PRO A 298 13.77 6.27 20.77
CA PRO A 298 14.80 6.04 19.75
C PRO A 298 14.66 4.66 19.10
N GLY A 299 14.33 3.63 19.89
CA GLY A 299 14.07 2.28 19.38
C GLY A 299 12.85 2.22 18.47
N LEU A 300 11.75 2.87 18.87
CA LEU A 300 10.53 2.96 18.08
C LEU A 300 10.76 3.68 16.74
N VAL A 301 11.51 4.79 16.76
CA VAL A 301 11.87 5.55 15.54
C VAL A 301 12.78 4.72 14.65
N ALA A 302 13.81 4.08 15.20
CA ALA A 302 14.71 3.21 14.44
C ALA A 302 13.97 2.02 13.81
N ALA A 303 13.07 1.39 14.56
CA ALA A 303 12.21 0.31 14.08
C ALA A 303 11.25 0.78 12.98
N GLY A 304 10.64 1.95 13.16
CA GLY A 304 9.78 2.59 12.17
C GLY A 304 10.54 2.90 10.88
N LEU A 305 11.73 3.49 10.98
CA LEU A 305 12.60 3.77 9.83
C LEU A 305 13.03 2.47 9.13
N SER A 306 13.45 1.45 9.87
CA SER A 306 13.81 0.14 9.33
C SER A 306 12.63 -0.48 8.57
N MET A 307 11.44 -0.47 9.15
CA MET A 307 10.22 -0.94 8.50
C MET A 307 9.95 -0.17 7.20
N LEU A 308 10.00 1.17 7.24
CA LEU A 308 9.81 2.02 6.06
C LEU A 308 10.85 1.73 4.98
N THR A 309 12.11 1.54 5.34
CA THR A 309 13.18 1.14 4.41
C THR A 309 12.86 -0.18 3.74
N GLY A 310 12.42 -1.20 4.49
CA GLY A 310 11.99 -2.47 3.93
C GLY A 310 10.82 -2.31 2.95
N ILE A 311 9.81 -1.51 3.31
CA ILE A 311 8.69 -1.19 2.42
C ILE A 311 9.21 -0.54 1.14
N PHE A 312 10.08 0.46 1.24
CA PHE A 312 10.68 1.12 0.08
C PHE A 312 11.43 0.16 -0.82
N MET A 313 12.20 -0.79 -0.27
CA MET A 313 12.89 -1.81 -1.04
C MET A 313 11.91 -2.67 -1.85
N LEU A 314 10.78 -3.07 -1.26
CA LEU A 314 9.70 -3.80 -1.96
C LEU A 314 9.10 -3.00 -3.13
N VAL A 315 9.08 -1.66 -3.03
CA VAL A 315 8.58 -0.77 -4.09
C VAL A 315 9.59 -0.56 -5.20
N THR A 316 10.85 -0.33 -4.82
CA THR A 316 11.91 0.10 -5.74
C THR A 316 12.60 -1.06 -6.43
N GLY A 317 12.32 -2.30 -6.01
CA GLY A 317 12.90 -3.51 -6.59
C GLY A 317 12.84 -3.47 -8.12
N PRO A 318 13.95 -3.77 -8.81
CA PRO A 318 14.08 -3.60 -10.24
C PRO A 318 12.96 -4.37 -10.94
N ALA A 319 12.09 -3.64 -11.65
CA ALA A 319 11.24 -4.23 -12.67
C ALA A 319 12.18 -4.54 -13.83
N ASP A 320 12.92 -5.65 -13.74
CA ASP A 320 14.02 -5.91 -14.65
C ASP A 320 13.54 -5.84 -16.10
N THR A 321 14.16 -4.90 -16.79
CA THR A 321 14.16 -4.60 -18.22
C THR A 321 14.88 -5.71 -19.01
N GLY A 322 14.65 -6.96 -18.63
CA GLY A 322 15.39 -8.12 -19.10
C GLY A 322 14.46 -9.22 -19.60
N SER A 323 13.48 -8.88 -20.46
CA SER A 323 12.97 -9.87 -21.41
C SER A 323 14.04 -10.15 -22.46
N VAL A 324 15.19 -10.69 -22.04
CA VAL A 324 16.15 -11.31 -22.94
C VAL A 324 15.50 -12.62 -23.37
N GLY A 325 14.82 -12.57 -24.51
CA GLY A 325 14.88 -13.65 -25.49
C GLY A 325 14.35 -15.03 -25.11
N SER A 326 13.45 -15.18 -24.15
CA SER A 326 12.68 -16.43 -24.05
C SER A 326 11.48 -16.40 -25.01
N GLN A 327 11.77 -16.22 -26.31
CA GLN A 327 10.99 -16.90 -27.33
C GLN A 327 11.29 -18.39 -27.17
N ALA A 328 10.58 -19.02 -26.23
CA ALA A 328 10.26 -20.43 -26.41
C ALA A 328 9.35 -20.49 -27.63
N SER A 329 10.00 -20.54 -28.79
CA SER A 329 9.47 -21.03 -30.05
C SER A 329 8.81 -22.37 -29.77
N PHE A 330 7.52 -22.34 -29.47
CA PHE A 330 6.66 -23.49 -29.62
C PHE A 330 6.55 -23.69 -31.13
N SER A 331 7.52 -24.43 -31.67
CA SER A 331 7.52 -24.88 -33.05
C SER A 331 6.42 -25.93 -33.16
N ASP A 332 5.19 -25.45 -33.30
CA ASP A 332 4.09 -26.28 -33.76
C ASP A 332 4.32 -26.47 -35.26
N GLY A 333 4.77 -27.67 -35.61
CA GLY A 333 4.94 -28.08 -36.98
C GLY A 333 3.58 -28.12 -37.65
N THR A 334 3.31 -27.19 -38.55
CA THR A 334 2.24 -27.37 -39.53
C THR A 334 2.74 -26.96 -40.90
N GLU A 335 2.85 -27.97 -41.74
CA GLU A 335 3.32 -27.94 -43.12
C GLU A 335 2.58 -26.92 -43.99
N THR A 336 3.39 -26.15 -44.70
CA THR A 336 3.22 -25.67 -46.08
C THR A 336 1.86 -25.84 -46.78
N LYS A 337 1.29 -24.70 -47.22
CA LYS A 337 0.90 -24.59 -48.63
C LYS A 337 1.06 -23.17 -49.17
N SER A 338 1.97 -23.07 -50.15
CA SER A 338 2.30 -21.93 -50.98
C SER A 338 1.11 -21.41 -51.80
N ARG A 339 1.02 -20.08 -51.96
CA ARG A 339 0.72 -19.47 -53.26
C ARG A 339 1.12 -17.99 -53.34
N ASP A 340 1.91 -17.71 -54.37
CA ASP A 340 2.35 -16.41 -54.88
C ASP A 340 1.21 -15.46 -55.28
N ALA A 341 1.45 -14.15 -55.15
CA ALA A 341 1.54 -13.21 -56.28
C ALA A 341 1.83 -11.76 -55.82
N THR A 342 2.69 -11.10 -56.59
CA THR A 342 3.41 -9.83 -56.34
C THR A 342 2.68 -8.61 -57.04
N PRO A 343 3.28 -7.41 -57.26
CA PRO A 343 3.02 -6.12 -56.59
C PRO A 343 2.53 -4.97 -57.50
N MET A 344 2.39 -3.73 -56.98
CA MET A 344 2.80 -2.42 -57.59
C MET A 344 2.52 -1.24 -56.62
N SER A 345 3.53 -0.41 -56.29
CA SER A 345 3.80 0.99 -56.75
C SER A 345 2.85 2.06 -56.13
N SER A 346 3.19 3.32 -55.82
CA SER A 346 4.36 4.20 -56.02
C SER A 346 4.09 5.57 -55.34
N GLN A 347 5.16 6.22 -54.86
CA GLN A 347 5.47 7.68 -54.83
C GLN A 347 4.53 8.75 -54.20
N GLY A 348 5.19 9.72 -53.52
CA GLY A 348 4.68 11.08 -53.29
C GLY A 348 5.50 11.89 -52.26
N GLU A 349 6.40 12.74 -52.75
CA GLU A 349 7.24 13.73 -52.03
C GLU A 349 6.43 14.90 -51.42
N ALA A 350 6.99 15.61 -50.43
CA ALA A 350 7.26 17.06 -50.49
C ALA A 350 7.71 17.67 -49.14
N GLU A 351 8.65 18.60 -49.25
CA GLU A 351 9.30 19.45 -48.24
C GLU A 351 8.37 20.52 -47.61
N HIS A 352 8.68 21.00 -46.41
CA HIS A 352 8.86 22.45 -46.16
C HIS A 352 9.42 22.80 -44.77
N SER A 353 10.34 23.78 -44.80
CA SER A 353 11.01 24.58 -43.78
C SER A 353 10.16 25.18 -42.65
N GLU A 354 10.76 25.48 -41.49
CA GLU A 354 11.12 26.86 -41.06
C GLU A 354 11.66 26.93 -39.61
N GLU A 355 12.64 27.81 -39.44
CA GLU A 355 13.21 28.33 -38.20
C GLU A 355 12.17 29.03 -37.32
N SER A 356 12.31 28.92 -35.99
CA SER A 356 11.98 30.06 -35.13
C SER A 356 12.73 29.99 -33.79
N SER A 357 13.58 30.99 -33.58
CA SER A 357 14.27 31.28 -32.33
C SER A 357 13.33 31.90 -31.30
N CYS A 358 13.58 31.70 -30.01
CA CYS A 358 13.48 32.79 -29.03
C CYS A 358 14.23 32.41 -27.74
N THR A 359 15.22 33.23 -27.43
CA THR A 359 15.89 33.40 -26.14
C THR A 359 14.92 33.90 -25.07
N ASP A 360 15.24 33.60 -23.80
CA ASP A 360 15.22 34.52 -22.63
C ASP A 360 15.22 33.71 -21.30
N PRO A 361 15.43 34.32 -20.11
CA PRO A 361 16.75 34.65 -19.58
C PRO A 361 17.00 34.02 -18.19
N VAL A 362 18.19 34.32 -17.67
CA VAL A 362 18.77 33.83 -16.41
C VAL A 362 18.32 34.69 -15.19
N THR A 363 18.32 34.03 -14.00
CA THR A 363 18.37 34.51 -12.59
C THR A 363 17.10 34.98 -11.83
N PRO A 364 17.08 34.97 -10.46
CA PRO A 364 17.82 34.16 -9.47
C PRO A 364 16.92 33.53 -8.37
N ALA A 365 17.57 32.74 -7.51
CA ALA A 365 17.01 32.00 -6.38
C ALA A 365 16.37 32.84 -5.27
N LYS A 366 15.30 32.30 -4.64
CA LYS A 366 14.90 32.64 -3.26
C LYS A 366 14.46 31.39 -2.50
N LEU A 367 15.04 31.22 -1.32
CA LEU A 367 14.91 30.10 -0.39
C LEU A 367 13.46 29.76 -0.02
N ARG A 368 13.13 28.46 -0.05
CA ARG A 368 12.05 27.83 0.73
C ARG A 368 12.58 26.60 1.45
N THR A 369 13.09 26.81 2.66
CA THR A 369 13.47 25.76 3.62
C THR A 369 12.24 25.23 4.34
N SER A 370 11.46 24.35 3.70
CA SER A 370 10.63 23.32 4.37
C SER A 370 10.05 22.26 3.40
N ALA A 371 10.79 21.93 2.34
CA ALA A 371 10.42 20.89 1.35
C ALA A 371 11.51 19.80 1.19
N SER A 372 12.46 19.73 2.13
CA SER A 372 13.73 19.02 1.96
C SER A 372 13.59 17.49 1.89
N SER A 373 12.64 16.90 2.60
CA SER A 373 12.44 15.44 2.64
C SER A 373 11.81 14.89 1.36
N ALA A 374 10.80 15.55 0.79
CA ALA A 374 10.18 15.15 -0.47
C ALA A 374 11.10 15.40 -1.69
N HIS A 375 11.88 16.48 -1.67
CA HIS A 375 12.85 16.77 -2.74
C HIS A 375 14.04 15.80 -2.72
N SER A 376 14.54 15.44 -1.53
CA SER A 376 15.58 14.41 -1.37
C SER A 376 15.08 13.04 -1.83
N PHE A 377 13.81 12.71 -1.57
CA PHE A 377 13.16 11.49 -2.06
C PHE A 377 13.08 11.44 -3.59
N VAL A 378 12.79 12.56 -4.25
CA VAL A 378 12.78 12.69 -5.71
C VAL A 378 14.20 12.65 -6.30
N TYR A 379 15.18 13.22 -5.60
CA TYR A 379 16.57 13.26 -6.03
C TYR A 379 17.20 11.87 -5.98
N LEU A 380 17.00 11.10 -4.90
CA LEU A 380 17.49 9.72 -4.78
C LEU A 380 16.88 8.81 -5.86
N ASN A 381 15.57 8.91 -6.09
CA ASN A 381 14.89 8.12 -7.13
C ASN A 381 15.36 8.48 -8.55
N ARG A 382 15.72 9.75 -8.79
CA ARG A 382 16.33 10.18 -10.06
C ARG A 382 17.76 9.66 -10.22
N ILE A 383 18.56 9.63 -9.15
CA ILE A 383 19.92 9.09 -9.18
C ILE A 383 19.87 7.59 -9.48
N HIS A 384 19.03 6.82 -8.79
CA HIS A 384 18.89 5.39 -9.06
C HIS A 384 18.41 5.10 -10.49
N ARG A 385 17.45 5.87 -11.01
CA ARG A 385 17.01 5.73 -12.41
C ARG A 385 18.09 6.11 -13.42
N ARG A 386 18.92 7.13 -13.13
CA ARG A 386 20.06 7.48 -13.99
C ARG A 386 21.12 6.40 -13.97
N ALA A 387 21.49 5.89 -12.80
CA ALA A 387 22.44 4.80 -12.65
C ALA A 387 21.98 3.51 -13.36
N ALA A 388 20.69 3.18 -13.28
CA ALA A 388 20.11 2.06 -14.01
C ALA A 388 20.21 2.24 -15.54
N ARG A 389 19.88 3.43 -16.07
CA ARG A 389 20.00 3.73 -17.51
C ARG A 389 21.44 3.67 -18.01
N THR A 390 22.41 4.16 -17.23
CA THR A 390 23.82 4.10 -17.60
C THR A 390 24.32 2.65 -17.67
N ARG A 391 23.88 1.77 -16.76
CA ARG A 391 24.20 0.33 -16.83
C ARG A 391 23.60 -0.32 -18.08
N SER A 392 22.34 -0.04 -18.40
CA SER A 392 21.71 -0.56 -19.63
C SER A 392 22.39 -0.06 -20.90
N ALA A 393 22.84 1.20 -20.93
CA ALA A 393 23.57 1.76 -22.06
C ALA A 393 24.94 1.09 -22.25
N ILE A 394 25.68 0.85 -21.16
CA ILE A 394 27.00 0.17 -21.19
C ILE A 394 26.86 -1.27 -21.71
N VAL A 395 25.82 -2.01 -21.26
CA VAL A 395 25.55 -3.37 -21.74
C VAL A 395 25.14 -3.38 -23.22
N ALA A 396 24.36 -2.40 -23.67
CA ALA A 396 23.98 -2.28 -25.08
C ALA A 396 25.16 -1.91 -26.00
N THR A 397 26.13 -1.13 -25.53
CA THR A 397 27.33 -0.80 -26.31
C THR A 397 28.36 -1.93 -26.36
N HIS A 398 28.45 -2.77 -25.32
CA HIS A 398 29.38 -3.91 -25.32
C HIS A 398 28.85 -5.15 -26.08
N GLY A 399 27.54 -5.28 -26.27
CA GLY A 399 26.95 -6.39 -27.05
C GLY A 399 27.00 -6.23 -28.58
N ARG A 400 27.63 -5.17 -29.11
CA ARG A 400 27.63 -4.84 -30.55
C ARG A 400 28.99 -4.97 -31.24
N GLY A 401 30.00 -5.54 -30.59
CA GLY A 401 31.32 -5.79 -31.16
C GLY A 401 31.61 -7.28 -31.29
N ASP A 402 31.33 -7.84 -32.47
CA ASP A 402 31.93 -9.05 -33.09
C ASP A 402 30.91 -9.77 -34.00
N ARG A 403 30.47 -9.07 -35.04
CA ARG A 403 30.00 -9.75 -36.27
C ARG A 403 30.98 -9.42 -37.37
N THR A 404 32.04 -10.22 -37.46
CA THR A 404 32.88 -10.32 -38.63
C THR A 404 32.02 -10.66 -39.86
N PRO A 405 32.14 -9.94 -40.98
CA PRO A 405 31.43 -10.27 -42.20
C PRO A 405 32.00 -11.56 -42.80
N GLU A 406 31.21 -12.62 -42.78
CA GLU A 406 31.48 -13.85 -43.53
C GLU A 406 31.46 -13.53 -45.04
N ARG A 407 32.60 -13.72 -45.71
CA ARG A 407 32.72 -13.61 -47.17
C ARG A 407 31.98 -14.77 -47.83
N SER A 408 31.01 -14.46 -48.69
CA SER A 408 30.40 -15.42 -49.60
C SER A 408 31.43 -15.97 -50.60
N PRO A 409 31.37 -17.27 -50.96
CA PRO A 409 32.18 -17.82 -52.03
C PRO A 409 31.60 -17.41 -53.40
N VAL A 410 32.49 -16.92 -54.26
CA VAL A 410 32.27 -16.75 -55.70
C VAL A 410 32.30 -18.14 -56.33
N THR A 411 31.18 -18.55 -56.93
CA THR A 411 31.15 -19.68 -57.87
C THR A 411 31.21 -19.13 -59.29
N ASP A 412 32.35 -19.33 -59.93
CA ASP A 412 32.50 -19.28 -61.38
C ASP A 412 32.23 -20.69 -61.97
N VAL A 413 31.69 -20.67 -63.20
CA VAL A 413 31.41 -21.76 -64.17
C VAL A 413 30.07 -22.48 -64.05
#